data_AF-A0A1V4A698-F1
#
_entry.id   AF-A0A1V4A698-F1
#
_cell.length_a   1.000
_cell.length_b   1.000
_cell.length_c   1.000
_cell.angle_alpha   90.00
_cell.angle_beta   90.00
_cell.angle_gamma   90.00
#
_symmetry.space_group_name_H-M   'P 1'
#
loop_
_entity.id
_entity.type
_entity.pdbx_description
1 polymer ?
#
loop_
_entity_poly.entity_id
_entity_poly.type
_entity_poly.pdbx_seq_one_letter_code
_entity_poly.pdbx_strand_id
1 'polypeptide(L)'
;MATEALLTGPAPVWPGSRPPGTTAGPVPPGGADAAPDGTDVPKGGTDVPKGGTDVAQGGTDVAQGGTGTPQGRTSPLYGNPVVPAGQGPSAGPRVTTREEIIARAEVWTAAKVPYSMSKYWPDGYRQDCSGFVSMAWNLGTNEWTGSLAKYGVRITKSKLQPGDILLFHNPANPEKGSHVTIFGGWQDAGRTRYLAYEQTPPGTRRQATPYAYWSNSSSYLPYRYKYLRTGTSEGASGKPSSGKPGAVPPFPGAAKFRPGQSNEYVTQLGKRLVKKGFGKYYTNGPGPRWSEADRRNVQAFQRAQGWRGKAADGYPGAETWRRLFS
;
A
#
# COMPACT_ATOMS: atom_id res chain seq x y z
N MET A 1 34.50 -16.58 46.86
CA MET A 1 33.51 -17.58 47.31
C MET A 1 32.47 -17.73 46.21
N ALA A 2 32.14 -18.99 45.89
CA ALA A 2 31.12 -19.43 44.95
C ALA A 2 29.73 -18.81 45.28
N THR A 3 28.77 -18.67 44.37
CA THR A 3 28.04 -19.77 43.72
C THR A 3 27.28 -19.34 42.45
N GLU A 4 27.19 -20.29 41.51
CA GLU A 4 26.26 -20.33 40.37
C GLU A 4 24.80 -20.57 40.79
N ALA A 5 23.85 -20.20 39.91
CA ALA A 5 22.70 -21.04 39.55
C ALA A 5 22.00 -20.52 38.28
N LEU A 6 22.11 -21.30 37.19
CA LEU A 6 21.16 -21.30 36.07
C LEU A 6 19.83 -21.89 36.52
N LEU A 7 18.71 -21.42 35.96
CA LEU A 7 17.49 -22.22 35.81
C LEU A 7 16.71 -21.79 34.57
N THR A 8 16.72 -22.71 33.61
CA THR A 8 15.99 -22.76 32.35
C THR A 8 14.52 -23.12 32.59
N GLY A 9 13.59 -22.34 32.03
CA GLY A 9 12.16 -22.68 31.97
C GLY A 9 11.82 -23.57 30.75
N PRO A 10 10.85 -24.49 30.85
CA PRO A 10 10.59 -25.50 29.82
C PRO A 10 9.76 -24.99 28.62
N ALA A 11 10.01 -25.61 27.46
CA ALA A 11 9.28 -25.44 26.21
C ALA A 11 7.95 -26.23 26.18
N PRO A 12 6.92 -25.77 25.44
CA PRO A 12 5.65 -26.48 25.32
C PRO A 12 5.73 -27.68 24.34
N VAL A 13 5.17 -28.80 24.80
CA VAL A 13 4.99 -30.08 24.11
C VAL A 13 3.79 -30.02 23.15
N TRP A 14 3.98 -30.47 21.92
CA TRP A 14 2.90 -30.75 20.94
C TRP A 14 2.70 -32.26 20.83
N PRO A 15 1.49 -32.80 21.01
CA PRO A 15 1.26 -34.23 20.81
C PRO A 15 1.14 -34.59 19.31
N GLY A 16 2.17 -35.30 18.84
CA GLY A 16 2.10 -36.68 18.33
C GLY A 16 1.15 -37.01 17.17
N SER A 17 1.73 -37.39 16.04
CA SER A 17 1.10 -38.11 14.92
C SER A 17 1.28 -39.64 15.03
N ARG A 18 0.40 -40.40 14.33
CA ARG A 18 0.54 -41.76 13.71
C ARG A 18 0.27 -43.04 14.55
N PRO A 19 0.03 -44.24 13.94
CA PRO A 19 -0.81 -44.63 12.77
C PRO A 19 -1.55 -46.01 13.03
N PRO A 20 -1.80 -46.98 12.09
CA PRO A 20 -3.05 -47.76 12.04
C PRO A 20 -2.95 -49.24 12.50
N GLY A 21 -4.10 -49.92 12.67
CA GLY A 21 -4.15 -51.36 12.99
C GLY A 21 -5.48 -52.01 12.58
N THR A 22 -5.35 -53.12 11.85
CA THR A 22 -6.33 -54.04 11.23
C THR A 22 -6.97 -55.03 12.22
N THR A 23 -8.15 -55.60 11.89
CA THR A 23 -8.41 -57.07 11.77
C THR A 23 -9.84 -57.42 11.31
N ALA A 24 -9.94 -58.52 10.53
CA ALA A 24 -11.10 -59.23 9.93
C ALA A 24 -12.12 -59.76 10.97
N GLY A 25 -13.42 -59.96 10.70
CA GLY A 25 -14.20 -60.82 9.76
C GLY A 25 -15.46 -61.34 10.56
N PRO A 26 -16.41 -62.20 10.08
CA PRO A 26 -16.70 -62.79 8.76
C PRO A 26 -18.17 -62.61 8.26
N VAL A 27 -18.46 -63.09 7.04
CA VAL A 27 -19.76 -63.22 6.32
C VAL A 27 -20.52 -64.50 6.78
N PRO A 28 -21.86 -64.69 6.56
CA PRO A 28 -22.39 -65.31 5.32
C PRO A 28 -23.86 -64.85 4.96
N PRO A 29 -24.71 -65.55 4.13
CA PRO A 29 -25.00 -65.14 2.74
C PRO A 29 -26.50 -65.17 2.29
N GLY A 30 -26.74 -64.80 1.01
CA GLY A 30 -27.92 -65.19 0.19
C GLY A 30 -29.02 -64.12 0.03
N GLY A 31 -29.61 -63.85 -1.14
CA GLY A 31 -29.51 -64.37 -2.51
C GLY A 31 -30.41 -63.56 -3.48
N ALA A 32 -30.21 -63.77 -4.79
CA ALA A 32 -31.11 -63.71 -5.99
C ALA A 32 -32.48 -62.98 -5.88
N ASP A 33 -33.02 -62.19 -6.83
CA ASP A 33 -33.10 -62.34 -8.30
C ASP A 33 -33.54 -61.04 -9.04
N ALA A 34 -33.39 -61.11 -10.36
CA ALA A 34 -33.74 -60.26 -11.53
C ALA A 34 -34.95 -59.26 -11.52
N ALA A 35 -34.66 -58.05 -12.08
CA ALA A 35 -35.24 -57.26 -13.21
C ALA A 35 -36.66 -57.52 -13.78
N PRO A 36 -37.16 -56.71 -14.75
CA PRO A 36 -37.26 -55.23 -14.89
C PRO A 36 -38.68 -54.78 -15.34
N ASP A 37 -38.97 -53.47 -15.39
CA ASP A 37 -39.99 -52.80 -16.24
C ASP A 37 -39.89 -51.29 -15.95
N GLY A 38 -40.06 -50.32 -16.83
CA GLY A 38 -40.48 -50.25 -18.23
C GLY A 38 -40.42 -48.76 -18.61
N THR A 39 -40.18 -48.50 -19.88
CA THR A 39 -40.02 -47.20 -20.53
C THR A 39 -41.30 -46.36 -20.50
N ASP A 40 -41.20 -45.03 -20.50
CA ASP A 40 -41.96 -44.20 -21.46
C ASP A 40 -41.48 -42.74 -21.58
N VAL A 41 -41.32 -42.34 -22.84
CA VAL A 41 -41.08 -40.99 -23.35
C VAL A 41 -42.39 -40.50 -23.96
N PRO A 42 -42.73 -39.21 -23.88
CA PRO A 42 -43.42 -38.56 -24.99
C PRO A 42 -42.63 -37.38 -25.58
N LYS A 43 -42.79 -37.27 -26.89
CA LYS A 43 -42.13 -36.33 -27.81
C LYS A 43 -43.12 -35.23 -28.18
N GLY A 44 -42.65 -33.97 -28.15
CA GLY A 44 -42.97 -32.93 -29.14
C GLY A 44 -44.15 -31.99 -28.85
N GLY A 45 -43.87 -30.68 -28.94
CA GLY A 45 -44.89 -29.64 -29.06
C GLY A 45 -44.32 -28.25 -28.80
N THR A 46 -44.24 -27.45 -29.86
CA THR A 46 -43.70 -26.08 -29.98
C THR A 46 -44.39 -25.06 -29.08
N ASP A 47 -43.63 -24.12 -28.51
CA ASP A 47 -44.00 -22.69 -28.44
C ASP A 47 -42.81 -21.83 -27.96
N VAL A 48 -42.52 -20.77 -28.72
CA VAL A 48 -41.53 -19.74 -28.38
C VAL A 48 -42.24 -18.63 -27.60
N PRO A 49 -41.70 -18.21 -26.44
CA PRO A 49 -41.81 -16.82 -26.03
C PRO A 49 -40.44 -16.17 -25.83
N LYS A 50 -40.42 -14.92 -26.28
CA LYS A 50 -39.35 -13.94 -26.26
C LYS A 50 -39.22 -13.32 -24.85
N GLY A 51 -38.01 -13.25 -24.33
CA GLY A 51 -37.61 -12.33 -23.25
C GLY A 51 -37.38 -12.97 -21.88
N GLY A 52 -36.25 -12.67 -21.27
CA GLY A 52 -35.98 -13.00 -19.86
C GLY A 52 -34.51 -13.18 -19.55
N THR A 53 -33.96 -12.21 -18.81
CA THR A 53 -32.61 -12.13 -18.24
C THR A 53 -32.39 -13.09 -17.07
N ASP A 54 -31.11 -13.43 -16.88
CA ASP A 54 -30.40 -13.85 -15.65
C ASP A 54 -30.44 -15.29 -15.11
N VAL A 55 -29.26 -15.91 -15.22
CA VAL A 55 -28.43 -16.58 -14.18
C VAL A 55 -29.14 -17.54 -13.19
N ALA A 56 -28.78 -18.83 -13.26
CA ALA A 56 -27.98 -19.49 -12.21
C ALA A 56 -27.58 -20.93 -12.58
N GLN A 57 -26.41 -21.31 -12.06
CA GLN A 57 -26.10 -22.59 -11.40
C GLN A 57 -25.08 -23.51 -12.09
N GLY A 58 -24.05 -23.85 -11.32
CA GLY A 58 -23.41 -25.16 -11.35
C GLY A 58 -22.00 -25.20 -11.92
N GLY A 59 -21.00 -25.28 -11.03
CA GLY A 59 -19.62 -25.55 -11.42
C GLY A 59 -18.68 -25.56 -10.22
N THR A 60 -18.85 -26.54 -9.34
CA THR A 60 -17.88 -26.92 -8.31
C THR A 60 -16.59 -27.41 -8.98
N ASP A 61 -15.46 -26.81 -8.62
CA ASP A 61 -14.17 -27.51 -8.55
C ASP A 61 -13.24 -26.75 -7.60
N VAL A 62 -13.03 -27.31 -6.41
CA VAL A 62 -12.01 -26.88 -5.46
C VAL A 62 -10.69 -27.50 -5.92
N ALA A 63 -9.89 -26.72 -6.65
CA ALA A 63 -8.48 -27.03 -6.87
C ALA A 63 -7.62 -26.08 -6.02
N GLN A 64 -6.95 -26.66 -5.04
CA GLN A 64 -5.92 -26.03 -4.24
C GLN A 64 -4.68 -25.79 -5.13
N GLY A 65 -4.15 -24.56 -5.17
CA GLY A 65 -2.79 -24.30 -5.69
C GLY A 65 -2.71 -23.53 -7.01
N GLY A 66 -3.10 -22.25 -6.99
CA GLY A 66 -2.72 -21.30 -8.04
C GLY A 66 -2.74 -19.89 -7.49
N THR A 67 -1.58 -19.28 -7.24
CA THR A 67 -1.45 -17.88 -6.78
C THR A 67 -1.67 -16.88 -7.91
N GLY A 68 -2.51 -17.21 -8.89
CA GLY A 68 -2.76 -16.36 -10.05
C GLY A 68 -3.73 -15.23 -9.71
N THR A 69 -3.30 -13.99 -9.85
CA THR A 69 -4.19 -12.82 -9.76
C THR A 69 -4.59 -12.40 -11.18
N PRO A 70 -5.79 -12.78 -11.68
CA PRO A 70 -6.29 -12.29 -12.96
C PRO A 70 -6.28 -10.75 -12.99
N GLN A 71 -6.13 -10.09 -14.14
CA GLN A 71 -6.17 -8.62 -14.22
C GLN A 71 -6.95 -8.10 -15.43
N GLY A 72 -7.59 -6.94 -15.31
CA GLY A 72 -8.38 -6.31 -16.36
C GLY A 72 -7.54 -5.46 -17.31
N ARG A 73 -8.09 -5.11 -18.48
CA ARG A 73 -7.44 -4.23 -19.48
C ARG A 73 -7.35 -2.77 -19.00
N THR A 74 -6.56 -1.94 -19.70
CA THR A 74 -6.56 -0.49 -19.48
C THR A 74 -7.95 0.10 -19.76
N SER A 75 -8.47 0.95 -18.87
CA SER A 75 -9.73 1.67 -19.05
C SER A 75 -9.74 3.01 -18.29
N PRO A 76 -10.68 3.93 -18.59
CA PRO A 76 -10.95 5.09 -17.74
C PRO A 76 -11.41 4.68 -16.32
N LEU A 77 -11.51 5.65 -15.40
CA LEU A 77 -12.22 5.41 -14.15
C LEU A 77 -13.70 5.16 -14.43
N TYR A 78 -14.30 4.21 -13.71
CA TYR A 78 -15.71 3.90 -13.84
C TYR A 78 -16.58 4.90 -13.08
N GLY A 79 -17.69 5.31 -13.69
CA GLY A 79 -18.63 6.27 -13.11
C GLY A 79 -18.11 7.70 -13.06
N ASN A 80 -18.68 8.51 -12.17
CA ASN A 80 -18.25 9.88 -11.86
C ASN A 80 -17.57 9.91 -10.48
N PRO A 81 -16.35 9.38 -10.34
CA PRO A 81 -15.69 9.34 -9.04
C PRO A 81 -15.43 10.76 -8.53
N VAL A 82 -15.75 10.99 -7.25
CA VAL A 82 -15.45 12.25 -6.57
C VAL A 82 -13.93 12.40 -6.48
N VAL A 83 -13.36 13.20 -7.37
CA VAL A 83 -11.97 13.62 -7.31
C VAL A 83 -11.81 14.73 -6.26
N PRO A 84 -10.78 14.70 -5.39
CA PRO A 84 -10.51 15.79 -4.45
C PRO A 84 -10.43 17.15 -5.16
N ALA A 85 -10.95 18.20 -4.53
CA ALA A 85 -10.99 19.55 -5.09
C ALA A 85 -9.58 20.01 -5.53
N GLY A 86 -9.47 20.51 -6.77
CA GLY A 86 -8.21 20.94 -7.38
C GLY A 86 -7.60 19.95 -8.38
N GLN A 87 -8.22 18.78 -8.56
CA GLN A 87 -7.84 17.76 -9.54
C GLN A 87 -9.00 17.53 -10.50
N GLY A 88 -9.14 18.35 -11.56
CA GLY A 88 -10.20 18.20 -12.57
C GLY A 88 -10.22 16.81 -13.24
N PRO A 89 -11.20 16.49 -14.10
CA PRO A 89 -11.31 15.21 -14.80
C PRO A 89 -10.19 15.09 -15.85
N SER A 90 -8.96 14.86 -15.41
CA SER A 90 -7.82 14.57 -16.27
C SER A 90 -7.65 13.05 -16.33
N ALA A 91 -7.69 12.51 -17.54
CA ALA A 91 -7.51 11.09 -17.85
C ALA A 91 -6.03 10.64 -17.82
N GLY A 92 -5.20 11.30 -17.00
CA GLY A 92 -3.76 11.11 -17.00
C GLY A 92 -3.15 11.02 -15.60
N PRO A 93 -1.90 10.53 -15.51
CA PRO A 93 -1.22 10.29 -14.24
C PRO A 93 -1.04 11.59 -13.46
N ARG A 94 -1.43 11.55 -12.18
CA ARG A 94 -1.41 12.75 -11.33
C ARG A 94 -0.15 12.79 -10.50
N VAL A 95 0.35 14.01 -10.28
CA VAL A 95 1.48 14.25 -9.38
C VAL A 95 1.03 13.94 -7.96
N THR A 96 1.82 13.13 -7.25
CA THR A 96 1.52 12.71 -5.87
C THR A 96 2.80 12.58 -5.04
N THR A 97 2.67 12.39 -3.73
CA THR A 97 3.79 12.11 -2.81
C THR A 97 3.82 10.64 -2.39
N ARG A 98 4.89 10.22 -1.72
CA ARG A 98 4.97 8.85 -1.17
C ARG A 98 3.94 8.64 -0.08
N GLU A 99 3.77 9.66 0.75
CA GLU A 99 2.85 9.71 1.85
C GLU A 99 1.41 9.57 1.34
N GLU A 100 1.05 10.30 0.28
CA GLU A 100 -0.26 10.18 -0.37
C GLU A 100 -0.47 8.78 -0.98
N ILE A 101 0.54 8.19 -1.63
CA ILE A 101 0.43 6.83 -2.18
C ILE A 101 0.14 5.81 -1.06
N ILE A 102 0.88 5.88 0.04
CA ILE A 102 0.67 4.97 1.18
C ILE A 102 -0.68 5.23 1.85
N ALA A 103 -1.07 6.50 2.05
CA ALA A 103 -2.37 6.84 2.62
C ALA A 103 -3.52 6.29 1.77
N ARG A 104 -3.43 6.41 0.43
CA ARG A 104 -4.40 5.83 -0.51
C ARG A 104 -4.44 4.30 -0.42
N ALA A 105 -3.29 3.64 -0.36
CA ALA A 105 -3.21 2.19 -0.17
C ALA A 105 -3.83 1.74 1.17
N GLU A 106 -3.68 2.54 2.22
CA GLU A 106 -4.27 2.28 3.54
C GLU A 106 -5.80 2.38 3.54
N VAL A 107 -6.40 3.29 2.76
CA VAL A 107 -7.87 3.40 2.66
C VAL A 107 -8.49 2.07 2.21
N TRP A 108 -7.99 1.47 1.13
CA TRP A 108 -8.53 0.20 0.64
C TRP A 108 -8.18 -0.98 1.55
N THR A 109 -7.01 -0.95 2.19
CA THR A 109 -6.59 -1.98 3.16
C THR A 109 -7.48 -1.98 4.39
N ALA A 110 -7.80 -0.80 4.93
CA ALA A 110 -8.68 -0.64 6.08
C ALA A 110 -10.12 -1.07 5.75
N ALA A 111 -10.61 -0.70 4.56
CA ALA A 111 -11.91 -1.11 4.06
C ALA A 111 -11.98 -2.59 3.63
N LYS A 112 -10.83 -3.29 3.57
CA LYS A 112 -10.71 -4.67 3.06
C LYS A 112 -11.42 -4.85 1.72
N VAL A 113 -11.19 -3.92 0.79
CA VAL A 113 -11.90 -3.88 -0.50
C VAL A 113 -11.81 -5.25 -1.19
N PRO A 114 -12.94 -5.94 -1.47
CA PRO A 114 -12.95 -7.30 -2.02
C PRO A 114 -12.24 -7.36 -3.37
N TYR A 115 -11.59 -8.49 -3.66
CA TYR A 115 -10.97 -8.72 -4.96
C TYR A 115 -12.05 -9.00 -6.01
N SER A 116 -12.03 -8.26 -7.12
CA SER A 116 -12.90 -8.52 -8.26
C SER A 116 -12.35 -7.97 -9.57
N MET A 117 -12.50 -8.78 -10.61
CA MET A 117 -12.05 -8.49 -11.96
C MET A 117 -12.99 -7.60 -12.77
N SER A 118 -14.26 -7.58 -12.41
CA SER A 118 -15.32 -6.92 -13.16
C SER A 118 -15.94 -5.76 -12.40
N LYS A 119 -15.63 -5.62 -11.11
CA LYS A 119 -16.18 -4.59 -10.24
C LYS A 119 -15.20 -3.45 -10.02
N TYR A 120 -15.79 -2.31 -9.71
CA TYR A 120 -15.12 -1.07 -9.42
C TYR A 120 -15.50 -0.61 -8.02
N TRP A 121 -14.57 -0.01 -7.31
CA TRP A 121 -14.85 0.67 -6.05
C TRP A 121 -15.48 2.05 -6.33
N PRO A 122 -16.19 2.69 -5.36
CA PRO A 122 -16.85 3.98 -5.59
C PRO A 122 -15.93 5.14 -6.04
N ASP A 123 -14.61 5.00 -5.86
CA ASP A 123 -13.60 5.92 -6.38
C ASP A 123 -13.23 5.66 -7.86
N GLY A 124 -13.94 4.74 -8.52
CA GLY A 124 -13.86 4.43 -9.94
C GLY A 124 -12.73 3.48 -10.34
N TYR A 125 -11.91 3.03 -9.39
CA TYR A 125 -10.82 2.09 -9.67
C TYR A 125 -11.30 0.63 -9.58
N ARG A 126 -10.75 -0.21 -10.46
CA ARG A 126 -11.04 -1.65 -10.55
C ARG A 126 -10.46 -2.38 -9.35
N GLN A 127 -11.20 -3.35 -8.84
CA GLN A 127 -10.85 -4.07 -7.61
C GLN A 127 -9.88 -5.24 -7.83
N ASP A 128 -8.81 -5.05 -8.61
CA ASP A 128 -7.74 -6.03 -8.80
C ASP A 128 -6.34 -5.48 -8.46
N CYS A 129 -5.30 -6.32 -8.55
CA CYS A 129 -3.93 -5.95 -8.18
C CYS A 129 -3.43 -4.67 -8.89
N SER A 130 -3.68 -4.55 -10.19
CA SER A 130 -3.28 -3.40 -11.00
C SER A 130 -4.16 -2.17 -10.81
N GLY A 131 -5.46 -2.35 -10.56
CA GLY A 131 -6.40 -1.28 -10.22
C GLY A 131 -6.08 -0.69 -8.86
N PHE A 132 -5.69 -1.50 -7.89
CA PHE A 132 -5.20 -1.05 -6.59
C PHE A 132 -3.93 -0.18 -6.70
N VAL A 133 -2.96 -0.56 -7.54
CA VAL A 133 -1.77 0.29 -7.80
C VAL A 133 -2.14 1.55 -8.57
N SER A 134 -3.03 1.44 -9.56
CA SER A 134 -3.53 2.60 -10.30
C SER A 134 -4.20 3.61 -9.38
N MET A 135 -4.97 3.10 -8.40
CA MET A 135 -5.57 3.89 -7.33
C MET A 135 -4.49 4.51 -6.47
N ALA A 136 -3.55 3.74 -5.92
CA ALA A 136 -2.55 4.28 -4.99
C ALA A 136 -1.62 5.32 -5.65
N TRP A 137 -1.18 5.11 -6.90
CA TRP A 137 -0.40 6.07 -7.68
C TRP A 137 -1.23 7.22 -8.27
N ASN A 138 -2.55 7.19 -8.11
CA ASN A 138 -3.47 8.21 -8.59
C ASN A 138 -3.35 8.43 -10.11
N LEU A 139 -3.42 7.35 -10.89
CA LEU A 139 -3.18 7.39 -12.34
C LEU A 139 -4.31 8.05 -13.15
N GLY A 140 -5.49 8.27 -12.54
CA GLY A 140 -6.66 8.79 -13.27
C GLY A 140 -7.25 7.82 -14.29
N THR A 141 -6.73 6.60 -14.37
CA THR A 141 -7.15 5.50 -15.23
C THR A 141 -6.95 4.18 -14.49
N ASN A 142 -7.62 3.13 -14.95
CA ASN A 142 -7.43 1.77 -14.52
C ASN A 142 -6.41 1.11 -15.45
N GLU A 143 -5.18 0.90 -14.99
CA GLU A 143 -4.15 0.23 -15.76
C GLU A 143 -4.15 -1.30 -15.53
N TRP A 144 -3.30 -2.00 -16.29
CA TRP A 144 -3.03 -3.42 -16.13
C TRP A 144 -1.53 -3.63 -15.86
N THR A 145 -1.13 -4.74 -15.25
CA THR A 145 0.25 -4.94 -14.75
C THR A 145 1.32 -4.76 -15.84
N GLY A 146 1.05 -5.15 -17.10
CA GLY A 146 2.02 -4.93 -18.18
C GLY A 146 2.13 -3.48 -18.67
N SER A 147 1.17 -2.60 -18.36
CA SER A 147 1.28 -1.16 -18.66
C SER A 147 1.88 -0.34 -17.52
N LEU A 148 1.86 -0.84 -16.27
CA LEU A 148 2.34 -0.10 -15.09
C LEU A 148 3.81 0.35 -15.18
N ALA A 149 4.66 -0.41 -15.87
CA ALA A 149 6.06 -0.02 -16.12
C ALA A 149 6.18 1.32 -16.88
N LYS A 150 5.16 1.72 -17.67
CA LYS A 150 5.14 3.02 -18.37
C LYS A 150 5.02 4.20 -17.41
N TYR A 151 4.49 3.98 -16.20
CA TYR A 151 4.30 5.01 -15.17
C TYR A 151 5.41 5.02 -14.12
N GLY A 152 6.35 4.07 -14.18
CA GLY A 152 7.46 3.95 -13.25
C GLY A 152 8.84 4.11 -13.89
N VAL A 153 9.83 4.50 -13.11
CA VAL A 153 11.26 4.34 -13.41
C VAL A 153 11.79 3.13 -12.67
N ARG A 154 12.55 2.26 -13.35
CA ARG A 154 13.14 1.07 -12.74
C ARG A 154 14.19 1.49 -11.70
N ILE A 155 14.17 0.87 -10.52
CA ILE A 155 15.13 1.15 -9.44
C ILE A 155 15.76 -0.16 -8.93
N THR A 156 16.83 -0.03 -8.15
CA THR A 156 17.47 -1.17 -7.46
C THR A 156 16.80 -1.43 -6.12
N LYS A 157 16.93 -2.67 -5.59
CA LYS A 157 16.50 -3.03 -4.22
C LYS A 157 16.96 -2.01 -3.17
N SER A 158 18.21 -1.57 -3.28
CA SER A 158 18.82 -0.63 -2.34
C SER A 158 18.15 0.74 -2.30
N LYS A 159 17.43 1.12 -3.37
CA LYS A 159 16.75 2.41 -3.49
C LYS A 159 15.28 2.36 -3.10
N LEU A 160 14.71 1.19 -2.82
CA LEU A 160 13.29 1.05 -2.45
C LEU A 160 12.91 1.97 -1.29
N GLN A 161 11.80 2.67 -1.47
CA GLN A 161 11.17 3.54 -0.50
C GLN A 161 9.65 3.32 -0.51
N PRO A 162 8.93 3.63 0.59
CA PRO A 162 7.48 3.50 0.64
C PRO A 162 6.78 4.16 -0.56
N GLY A 163 5.85 3.43 -1.19
CA GLY A 163 5.12 3.87 -2.39
C GLY A 163 5.75 3.51 -3.73
N ASP A 164 6.98 2.97 -3.73
CA ASP A 164 7.52 2.24 -4.89
C ASP A 164 6.76 0.90 -5.05
N ILE A 165 6.75 0.28 -6.24
CA ILE A 165 6.11 -1.02 -6.47
C ILE A 165 7.14 -2.11 -6.77
N LEU A 166 6.78 -3.36 -6.49
CA LEU A 166 7.41 -4.53 -7.06
C LEU A 166 6.49 -5.11 -8.12
N LEU A 167 6.94 -5.06 -9.37
CA LEU A 167 6.17 -5.40 -10.56
C LEU A 167 6.64 -6.71 -11.17
N PHE A 168 5.76 -7.69 -11.27
CA PHE A 168 5.98 -8.90 -12.04
C PHE A 168 4.94 -9.01 -13.15
N HIS A 169 5.39 -8.87 -14.38
CA HIS A 169 4.58 -9.11 -15.57
C HIS A 169 5.05 -10.41 -16.23
N ASN A 170 4.12 -11.34 -16.45
CA ASN A 170 4.37 -12.59 -17.17
C ASN A 170 3.78 -12.48 -18.59
N PRO A 171 4.60 -12.30 -19.64
CA PRO A 171 4.09 -12.19 -21.02
C PRO A 171 3.37 -13.44 -21.52
N ALA A 172 3.71 -14.63 -21.02
CA ALA A 172 3.10 -15.89 -21.41
C ALA A 172 1.73 -16.13 -20.75
N ASN A 173 1.47 -15.47 -19.63
CA ASN A 173 0.18 -15.48 -18.96
C ASN A 173 -0.10 -14.09 -18.37
N PRO A 174 -0.35 -13.10 -19.22
CA PRO A 174 -0.39 -11.70 -18.83
C PRO A 174 -1.51 -11.48 -17.83
N GLU A 175 -2.68 -12.07 -18.05
CA GLU A 175 -3.84 -11.84 -17.19
C GLU A 175 -3.73 -12.59 -15.87
N LYS A 176 -3.44 -13.90 -15.85
CA LYS A 176 -3.51 -14.70 -14.60
C LYS A 176 -2.16 -14.94 -13.94
N GLY A 177 -1.05 -14.66 -14.61
CA GLY A 177 0.31 -14.94 -14.14
C GLY A 177 1.12 -13.70 -13.77
N SER A 178 0.51 -12.52 -13.80
CA SER A 178 1.17 -11.25 -13.41
C SER A 178 0.68 -10.81 -12.04
N HIS A 179 1.50 -10.08 -11.30
CA HIS A 179 1.11 -9.50 -10.03
C HIS A 179 1.95 -8.27 -9.69
N VAL A 180 1.43 -7.41 -8.83
CA VAL A 180 2.09 -6.18 -8.39
C VAL A 180 1.77 -5.88 -6.93
N THR A 181 2.77 -5.42 -6.20
CA THR A 181 2.61 -4.98 -4.81
C THR A 181 3.19 -3.58 -4.62
N ILE A 182 2.68 -2.84 -3.63
CA ILE A 182 3.25 -1.57 -3.19
C ILE A 182 4.17 -1.85 -2.00
N PHE A 183 5.40 -1.38 -2.09
CA PHE A 183 6.38 -1.46 -1.03
C PHE A 183 6.02 -0.44 0.07
N GLY A 184 5.77 -0.91 1.28
CA GLY A 184 5.44 -0.10 2.47
C GLY A 184 6.61 0.21 3.38
N GLY A 185 7.75 -0.48 3.21
CA GLY A 185 8.93 -0.34 4.06
C GLY A 185 9.53 -1.68 4.47
N TRP A 186 10.84 -1.71 4.73
CA TRP A 186 11.52 -2.89 5.26
C TRP A 186 11.04 -3.21 6.68
N GLN A 187 10.88 -4.50 6.98
CA GLN A 187 10.47 -4.98 8.30
C GLN A 187 11.65 -5.48 9.13
N ASP A 188 12.82 -5.63 8.51
CA ASP A 188 14.05 -6.08 9.14
C ASP A 188 15.27 -5.34 8.57
N ALA A 189 16.32 -5.22 9.39
CA ALA A 189 17.56 -4.56 9.01
C ALA A 189 18.27 -5.25 7.82
N GLY A 190 18.10 -6.58 7.70
CA GLY A 190 18.63 -7.37 6.59
C GLY A 190 17.92 -7.13 5.25
N ARG A 191 16.82 -6.36 5.23
CA ARG A 191 16.00 -6.11 4.04
C ARG A 191 15.54 -7.42 3.37
N THR A 192 15.13 -8.38 4.19
CA THR A 192 14.68 -9.71 3.76
C THR A 192 13.16 -9.78 3.64
N ARG A 193 12.43 -8.93 4.37
CA ARG A 193 10.98 -8.80 4.36
C ARG A 193 10.57 -7.33 4.31
N TYR A 194 9.46 -7.06 3.66
CA TYR A 194 8.87 -5.73 3.60
C TYR A 194 7.37 -5.79 3.88
N LEU A 195 6.78 -4.67 4.31
CA LEU A 195 5.33 -4.55 4.40
C LEU A 195 4.81 -4.36 2.97
N ALA A 196 4.18 -5.37 2.40
CA ALA A 196 3.51 -5.27 1.10
C ALA A 196 2.08 -4.80 1.31
N TYR A 197 1.66 -3.78 0.58
CA TYR A 197 0.24 -3.50 0.34
C TYR A 197 -0.13 -4.09 -1.01
N GLU A 198 -1.21 -4.86 -1.06
CA GLU A 198 -1.62 -5.58 -2.27
C GLU A 198 -3.13 -5.84 -2.26
N GLN A 199 -3.68 -6.03 -3.46
CA GLN A 199 -4.99 -6.63 -3.63
C GLN A 199 -4.82 -7.99 -4.33
N THR A 200 -5.24 -9.03 -3.62
CA THR A 200 -5.20 -10.44 -4.03
C THR A 200 -6.41 -11.12 -3.40
N PRO A 201 -6.98 -12.22 -3.94
CA PRO A 201 -8.08 -12.91 -3.28
C PRO A 201 -7.79 -13.20 -1.80
N PRO A 202 -8.74 -12.94 -0.88
CA PRO A 202 -10.10 -12.48 -1.11
C PRO A 202 -10.28 -10.93 -1.20
N GLY A 203 -9.25 -10.13 -0.94
CA GLY A 203 -9.37 -8.67 -0.94
C GLY A 203 -8.08 -7.94 -0.57
N THR A 204 -8.18 -6.63 -0.42
CA THR A 204 -7.03 -5.76 -0.13
C THR A 204 -6.47 -6.04 1.26
N ARG A 205 -5.15 -6.18 1.35
CA ARG A 205 -4.45 -6.45 2.61
C ARG A 205 -3.09 -5.74 2.66
N ARG A 206 -2.51 -5.72 3.86
CA ARG A 206 -1.09 -5.48 4.08
C ARG A 206 -0.47 -6.62 4.87
N GLN A 207 0.70 -7.09 4.45
CA GLN A 207 1.36 -8.24 5.06
C GLN A 207 2.89 -8.15 4.95
N ALA A 208 3.58 -8.59 6.00
CA ALA A 208 5.03 -8.80 5.97
C ALA A 208 5.39 -9.93 4.99
N THR A 209 6.01 -9.56 3.87
CA THR A 209 6.23 -10.41 2.69
C THR A 209 7.73 -10.56 2.42
N PRO A 210 8.24 -11.77 2.09
CA PRO A 210 9.63 -11.96 1.72
C PRO A 210 9.97 -11.18 0.45
N TYR A 211 11.17 -10.61 0.39
CA TYR A 211 11.61 -9.90 -0.81
C TYR A 211 12.07 -10.89 -1.90
N ALA A 212 11.65 -10.74 -3.15
CA ALA A 212 10.73 -9.72 -3.67
C ALA A 212 9.25 -10.15 -3.57
N TYR A 213 8.96 -11.45 -3.62
CA TYR A 213 7.66 -12.03 -3.32
C TYR A 213 7.81 -13.53 -3.01
N TRP A 214 6.74 -14.21 -2.58
CA TRP A 214 6.77 -15.63 -2.22
C TRP A 214 7.11 -16.55 -3.41
N SER A 215 6.55 -16.26 -4.57
CA SER A 215 6.77 -16.98 -5.83
C SER A 215 7.28 -16.03 -6.90
N ASN A 216 8.00 -16.55 -7.89
CA ASN A 216 8.57 -15.77 -9.00
C ASN A 216 9.46 -14.59 -8.53
N SER A 217 10.07 -14.70 -7.35
CA SER A 217 10.77 -13.60 -6.67
C SER A 217 11.80 -12.89 -7.56
N SER A 218 12.58 -13.63 -8.36
CA SER A 218 13.57 -13.08 -9.29
C SER A 218 12.96 -12.26 -10.43
N SER A 219 11.68 -12.43 -10.72
CA SER A 219 10.95 -11.76 -11.80
C SER A 219 10.26 -10.47 -11.34
N TYR A 220 10.22 -10.18 -10.03
CA TYR A 220 9.70 -8.91 -9.52
C TYR A 220 10.74 -7.82 -9.61
N LEU A 221 10.41 -6.78 -10.35
CA LEU A 221 11.29 -5.64 -10.60
C LEU A 221 10.80 -4.41 -9.84
N PRO A 222 11.69 -3.69 -9.11
CA PRO A 222 11.31 -2.46 -8.43
C PRO A 222 11.07 -1.29 -9.39
N TYR A 223 9.94 -0.59 -9.23
CA TYR A 223 9.64 0.65 -9.95
C TYR A 223 9.21 1.76 -9.02
N ARG A 224 9.68 2.96 -9.32
CA ARG A 224 9.32 4.21 -8.66
C ARG A 224 8.41 5.02 -9.54
N TYR A 225 7.29 5.52 -9.01
CA TYR A 225 6.37 6.32 -9.79
C TYR A 225 7.03 7.58 -10.38
N LYS A 226 6.83 7.82 -11.69
CA LYS A 226 7.47 8.91 -12.46
C LYS A 226 7.03 10.29 -12.00
N TYR A 227 5.79 10.41 -11.54
CA TYR A 227 5.18 11.69 -11.15
C TYR A 227 5.21 11.88 -9.62
N LEU A 228 6.19 11.28 -8.95
CA LEU A 228 6.47 11.58 -7.55
C LEU A 228 6.98 12.99 -7.41
N ARG A 229 6.28 13.78 -6.60
CA ARG A 229 6.78 15.04 -6.10
C ARG A 229 7.81 14.75 -5.02
N THR A 230 9.09 14.82 -5.36
CA THR A 230 10.18 14.77 -4.38
C THR A 230 10.26 16.11 -3.66
N GLY A 231 9.42 16.29 -2.63
CA GLY A 231 9.43 17.45 -1.75
C GLY A 231 8.54 18.62 -2.21
N THR A 232 7.43 18.79 -1.48
CA THR A 232 6.56 19.99 -1.30
C THR A 232 5.88 20.62 -2.53
N SER A 233 4.59 20.31 -2.68
CA SER A 233 3.53 21.27 -3.06
C SER A 233 2.19 20.57 -2.86
N GLU A 234 1.41 20.94 -1.86
CA GLU A 234 -0.04 20.76 -1.90
C GLU A 234 -0.65 22.14 -2.16
N GLY A 235 -1.44 22.25 -3.24
CA GLY A 235 -2.36 23.35 -3.57
C GLY A 235 -1.77 24.76 -3.67
N ALA A 236 -1.21 25.16 -4.81
CA ALA A 236 -1.92 25.80 -5.94
C ALA A 236 -2.41 27.23 -5.67
N SER A 237 -1.66 28.21 -6.20
CA SER A 237 -2.15 29.28 -7.09
C SER A 237 -1.00 30.22 -7.42
N GLY A 238 -0.51 30.14 -8.66
CA GLY A 238 0.51 31.04 -9.18
C GLY A 238 1.51 30.31 -10.09
N LYS A 239 1.40 30.52 -11.40
CA LYS A 239 2.51 30.41 -12.37
C LYS A 239 3.73 31.15 -11.77
N PRO A 240 5.03 30.82 -12.01
CA PRO A 240 5.55 30.33 -13.30
C PRO A 240 6.88 29.52 -13.24
N SER A 241 7.41 29.25 -14.43
CA SER A 241 8.85 29.30 -14.81
C SER A 241 9.88 28.40 -14.13
N SER A 242 10.58 27.63 -14.97
CA SER A 242 11.90 27.00 -14.82
C SER A 242 12.83 27.47 -13.68
N GLY A 243 13.43 26.53 -12.92
CA GLY A 243 14.66 26.80 -12.16
C GLY A 243 15.17 25.75 -11.14
N LYS A 244 16.28 25.08 -11.48
CA LYS A 244 17.48 24.61 -10.71
C LYS A 244 17.39 24.10 -9.22
N PRO A 245 18.21 23.10 -8.80
CA PRO A 245 18.31 22.64 -7.41
C PRO A 245 19.04 23.65 -6.51
N GLY A 246 18.48 23.95 -5.34
CA GLY A 246 19.07 24.86 -4.33
C GLY A 246 18.06 25.63 -3.47
N ALA A 247 16.76 25.51 -3.71
CA ALA A 247 15.76 26.32 -3.03
C ALA A 247 15.43 25.80 -1.62
N VAL A 248 15.43 26.73 -0.65
CA VAL A 248 14.93 26.51 0.71
C VAL A 248 13.45 26.11 0.66
N PRO A 249 13.01 25.02 1.34
CA PRO A 249 11.60 24.65 1.39
C PRO A 249 10.70 25.81 1.85
N PRO A 250 9.49 25.94 1.29
CA PRO A 250 8.56 26.99 1.68
C PRO A 250 8.15 26.84 3.15
N PHE A 251 7.91 27.98 3.81
CA PHE A 251 7.48 27.99 5.20
C PHE A 251 6.03 27.47 5.32
N PRO A 252 5.75 26.43 6.13
CA PRO A 252 4.45 25.76 6.19
C PRO A 252 3.36 26.53 6.96
N GLY A 253 3.64 27.78 7.34
CA GLY A 253 2.74 28.65 8.08
C GLY A 253 2.92 28.58 9.59
N ALA A 254 2.74 29.73 10.25
CA ALA A 254 2.98 29.87 11.69
C ALA A 254 2.05 29.00 12.56
N ALA A 255 0.85 28.69 12.05
CA ALA A 255 -0.14 27.86 12.74
C ALA A 255 0.38 26.45 13.06
N LYS A 256 1.34 25.92 12.30
CA LYS A 256 1.95 24.60 12.55
C LYS A 256 2.87 24.56 13.77
N PHE A 257 3.29 25.73 14.27
CA PHE A 257 4.24 25.89 15.37
C PHE A 257 3.57 26.62 16.54
N ARG A 258 2.50 26.00 17.07
CA ARG A 258 1.70 26.53 18.18
C ARG A 258 1.48 25.44 19.23
N PRO A 259 1.23 25.80 20.50
CA PRO A 259 0.87 24.83 21.53
C PRO A 259 -0.26 23.89 21.07
N GLY A 260 -0.11 22.59 21.33
CA GLY A 260 -1.07 21.56 20.93
C GLY A 260 -0.88 21.01 19.52
N GLN A 261 -0.05 21.62 18.68
CA GLN A 261 0.22 21.11 17.33
C GLN A 261 1.12 19.88 17.36
N SER A 262 0.78 18.89 16.53
CA SER A 262 1.64 17.74 16.25
C SER A 262 1.68 17.51 14.75
N ASN A 263 2.85 17.69 14.13
CA ASN A 263 3.01 17.55 12.68
C ASN A 263 4.49 17.34 12.32
N GLU A 264 4.72 16.95 11.06
CA GLU A 264 6.07 16.71 10.56
C GLU A 264 6.96 17.97 10.55
N TYR A 265 6.37 19.15 10.37
CA TYR A 265 7.12 20.40 10.27
C TYR A 265 7.78 20.78 11.59
N VAL A 266 7.16 20.47 12.73
CA VAL A 266 7.81 20.59 14.05
C VAL A 266 9.06 19.70 14.12
N THR A 267 8.96 18.45 13.66
CA THR A 267 10.11 17.54 13.62
C THR A 267 11.21 18.06 12.70
N GLN A 268 10.85 18.54 11.50
CA GLN A 268 11.79 19.06 10.52
C GLN A 268 12.51 20.32 11.03
N LEU A 269 11.76 21.25 11.62
CA LEU A 269 12.28 22.45 12.27
C LEU A 269 13.26 22.06 13.39
N GLY A 270 12.86 21.16 14.28
CA GLY A 270 13.69 20.69 15.38
C GLY A 270 14.98 20.02 14.92
N LYS A 271 14.92 19.20 13.87
CA LYS A 271 16.12 18.61 13.24
C LYS A 271 17.04 19.68 12.64
N ARG A 272 16.49 20.72 12.00
CA ARG A 272 17.28 21.84 11.47
C ARG A 272 17.92 22.67 12.58
N LEU A 273 17.20 22.93 13.67
CA LEU A 273 17.73 23.60 14.84
C LEU A 273 18.92 22.83 15.42
N VAL A 274 18.77 21.53 15.65
CA VAL A 274 19.89 20.66 16.10
C VAL A 274 21.05 20.72 15.11
N LYS A 275 20.80 20.57 13.81
CA LYS A 275 21.85 20.61 12.78
C LYS A 275 22.61 21.94 12.75
N LYS A 276 21.95 23.06 13.06
CA LYS A 276 22.58 24.39 13.15
C LYS A 276 23.14 24.71 14.53
N GLY A 277 23.16 23.76 15.47
CA GLY A 277 23.71 23.92 16.82
C GLY A 277 22.74 24.47 17.87
N PHE A 278 21.45 24.60 17.54
CA PHE A 278 20.40 25.17 18.39
C PHE A 278 19.49 24.09 18.99
N GLY A 279 20.07 22.98 19.45
CA GLY A 279 19.33 21.85 20.03
C GLY A 279 19.30 21.79 21.56
N LYS A 280 19.92 22.76 22.25
CA LYS A 280 20.22 22.71 23.71
C LYS A 280 19.03 22.36 24.59
N TYR A 281 17.82 22.77 24.21
CA TYR A 281 16.62 22.56 25.05
C TYR A 281 15.94 21.20 24.81
N TYR A 282 16.45 20.36 23.89
CA TYR A 282 15.95 19.01 23.70
C TYR A 282 16.65 18.02 24.64
N THR A 283 15.90 17.36 25.50
CA THR A 283 16.42 16.27 26.35
C THR A 283 16.51 14.94 25.59
N ASN A 284 15.46 14.60 24.82
CA ASN A 284 15.35 13.34 24.08
C ASN A 284 15.44 13.52 22.55
N GLY A 285 15.81 14.73 22.10
CA GLY A 285 15.78 15.13 20.69
C GLY A 285 14.42 15.68 20.22
N PRO A 286 14.36 16.18 18.98
CA PRO A 286 13.15 16.79 18.41
C PRO A 286 12.11 15.72 18.03
N GLY A 287 10.83 16.03 18.31
CA GLY A 287 9.68 15.17 18.00
C GLY A 287 8.59 15.91 17.23
N PRO A 288 7.48 15.23 16.88
CA PRO A 288 6.41 15.82 16.07
C PRO A 288 5.51 16.80 16.82
N ARG A 289 5.49 16.73 18.16
CA ARG A 289 4.64 17.58 18.99
C ARG A 289 5.37 18.88 19.32
N TRP A 290 4.78 20.02 18.99
CA TRP A 290 5.30 21.33 19.35
C TRP A 290 5.34 21.47 20.87
N SER A 291 6.52 21.80 21.38
CA SER A 291 6.82 21.88 22.81
C SER A 291 7.55 23.18 23.16
N GLU A 292 7.67 23.44 24.46
CA GLU A 292 8.45 24.58 24.97
C GLU A 292 9.94 24.46 24.60
N ALA A 293 10.46 23.23 24.43
CA ALA A 293 11.82 23.01 23.96
C ALA A 293 12.00 23.56 22.54
N ASP A 294 11.04 23.32 21.63
CA ASP A 294 11.08 23.86 20.27
C ASP A 294 11.05 25.39 20.29
N ARG A 295 10.14 26.00 21.06
CA ARG A 295 10.02 27.46 21.18
C ARG A 295 11.32 28.11 21.67
N ARG A 296 11.95 27.54 22.69
CA ARG A 296 13.22 28.06 23.25
C ARG A 296 14.40 27.86 22.30
N ASN A 297 14.47 26.74 21.60
CA ASN A 297 15.49 26.49 20.57
C ASN A 297 15.34 27.47 19.39
N VAL A 298 14.11 27.73 18.93
CA VAL A 298 13.83 28.76 17.92
C VAL A 298 14.23 30.15 18.42
N GLN A 299 13.88 30.51 19.65
CA GLN A 299 14.23 31.81 20.23
C GLN A 299 15.75 32.01 20.30
N ALA A 300 16.48 30.97 20.70
CA ALA A 300 17.95 31.01 20.72
C ALA A 300 18.52 31.21 19.32
N PHE A 301 17.99 30.50 18.32
CA PHE A 301 18.35 30.69 16.91
C PHE A 301 18.08 32.13 16.45
N GLN A 302 16.88 32.67 16.70
CA GLN A 302 16.49 34.03 16.33
C GLN A 302 17.43 35.07 16.96
N ARG A 303 17.75 34.92 18.25
CA ARG A 303 18.72 35.81 18.93
C ARG A 303 20.11 35.72 18.32
N ALA A 304 20.55 34.54 17.91
CA ALA A 304 21.83 34.37 17.22
C ALA A 304 21.86 35.01 15.82
N GLN A 305 20.70 35.29 15.22
CA GLN A 305 20.59 36.11 14.01
C GLN A 305 20.66 37.63 14.30
N GLY A 306 20.85 38.04 15.56
CA GLY A 306 20.85 39.43 16.00
C GLY A 306 19.46 39.98 16.32
N TRP A 307 18.40 39.16 16.25
CA TRP A 307 17.02 39.63 16.47
C TRP A 307 16.73 39.84 17.96
N ARG A 308 15.88 40.84 18.26
CA ARG A 308 15.53 41.23 19.64
C ARG A 308 14.03 41.51 19.77
N GLY A 309 13.55 41.53 21.02
CA GLY A 309 12.15 41.81 21.34
C GLY A 309 11.20 40.82 20.65
N LYS A 310 10.12 41.34 20.04
CA LYS A 310 9.10 40.53 19.34
C LYS A 310 9.64 39.73 18.16
N ALA A 311 10.76 40.13 17.56
CA ALA A 311 11.37 39.38 16.47
C ALA A 311 12.08 38.10 16.94
N ALA A 312 12.37 37.97 18.24
CA ALA A 312 12.97 36.79 18.85
C ALA A 312 12.03 36.19 19.91
N ASP A 313 10.78 35.94 19.53
CA ASP A 313 9.70 35.45 20.40
C ASP A 313 9.67 33.92 20.56
N GLY A 314 10.47 33.20 19.76
CA GLY A 314 10.51 31.73 19.75
C GLY A 314 9.49 31.07 18.83
N TYR A 315 8.73 31.83 18.05
CA TYR A 315 7.83 31.29 17.05
C TYR A 315 8.42 31.49 15.65
N PRO A 316 8.60 30.42 14.87
CA PRO A 316 9.21 30.55 13.56
C PRO A 316 8.25 31.28 12.61
N GLY A 317 8.75 32.29 11.93
CA GLY A 317 8.13 32.91 10.76
C GLY A 317 8.85 32.50 9.47
N ALA A 318 8.40 33.05 8.33
CA ALA A 318 8.99 32.73 7.02
C ALA A 318 10.50 32.97 6.97
N GLU A 319 10.98 34.06 7.58
CA GLU A 319 12.42 34.37 7.62
C GLU A 319 13.20 33.41 8.55
N THR A 320 12.62 33.00 9.69
CA THR A 320 13.23 32.00 10.57
C THR A 320 13.41 30.67 9.83
N TRP A 321 12.37 30.25 9.12
CA TRP A 321 12.37 29.02 8.32
C TRP A 321 13.38 29.10 7.19
N ARG A 322 13.43 30.22 6.46
CA ARG A 322 14.42 30.44 5.39
C ARG A 322 15.85 30.21 5.87
N ARG A 323 16.21 30.84 7.00
CA ARG A 323 17.57 30.75 7.55
C ARG A 323 17.87 29.41 8.19
N LEU A 324 16.87 28.71 8.73
CA LEU A 324 17.04 27.35 9.25
C LEU A 324 17.25 26.31 8.15
N PHE A 325 16.69 26.56 6.96
CA PHE A 325 16.69 25.60 5.86
C PHE A 325 17.61 25.98 4.68
N SER A 326 18.29 27.13 4.76
CA SER A 326 19.45 27.47 3.92
C SER A 326 20.72 26.72 4.32
#